data_AF-A0A1V9ZQU6-F1
#
_entry.id   AF-A0A1V9ZQU6-F1
#
_cell.length_a   1.000
_cell.length_b   1.000
_cell.length_c   1.000
_cell.angle_alpha   90.00
_cell.angle_beta   90.00
_cell.angle_gamma   90.00
#
_symmetry.space_group_name_H-M   'P 1'
#
loop_
_entity.id
_entity.type
_entity.pdbx_description
1 polymer ?
#
loop_
_entity_poly.entity_id
_entity_poly.type
_entity_poly.pdbx_seq_one_letter_code
_entity_poly.pdbx_strand_id
1 'polypeptide(L)'
;MFRRIIASSRSISTSSFLCGIVKKEGVPTQANLSKRVVPELNGTIDQFFPTMSIVDGKQVKRAAPVVGGDWKAWMLRNKSTEDLHKLWYVLLKERNALLTEQAECRARNMVFPNPFRKSKVRKSMARIKLVLHERSLVYKANQDKQE
;
A
#
# COMPACT_ATOMS: atom_id res chain seq x y z
N MET A 1 4.44 -51.16 -9.82
CA MET A 1 3.23 -50.40 -9.38
C MET A 1 3.49 -48.91 -9.53
N PHE A 2 3.20 -48.33 -10.70
CA PHE A 2 3.28 -46.89 -10.93
C PHE A 2 1.94 -46.41 -11.49
N ARG A 3 1.18 -45.64 -10.70
CA ARG A 3 -0.04 -44.97 -11.15
C ARG A 3 0.33 -43.61 -11.72
N ARG A 4 0.22 -43.45 -13.04
CA ARG A 4 0.12 -42.15 -13.73
C ARG A 4 -1.37 -41.80 -13.81
N ILE A 5 -1.78 -40.68 -13.20
CA ILE A 5 -3.12 -40.11 -13.34
C ILE A 5 -3.08 -39.04 -14.43
N ILE A 6 -4.12 -39.09 -15.25
CA ILE A 6 -4.33 -38.49 -16.57
C ILE A 6 -4.53 -36.97 -16.47
N ALA A 7 -3.80 -36.20 -17.29
CA ALA A 7 -4.07 -34.78 -17.52
C ALA A 7 -5.21 -34.64 -18.55
N SER A 8 -6.32 -34.03 -18.15
CA SER A 8 -7.44 -33.69 -19.02
C SER A 8 -7.18 -32.35 -19.69
N SER A 9 -6.93 -32.39 -21.00
CA SER A 9 -6.83 -31.22 -21.88
C SER A 9 -8.21 -30.58 -22.06
N ARG A 10 -8.43 -29.39 -21.49
CA ARG A 10 -9.59 -28.56 -21.85
C ARG A 10 -9.22 -27.70 -23.06
N SER A 11 -9.75 -28.09 -24.21
CA SER A 11 -9.82 -27.29 -25.42
C SER A 11 -10.70 -26.07 -25.16
N ILE A 12 -10.17 -24.86 -25.35
CA ILE A 12 -10.96 -23.63 -25.31
C ILE A 12 -11.32 -23.30 -26.76
N SER A 13 -12.57 -23.55 -27.11
CA SER A 13 -13.16 -23.16 -28.39
C SER A 13 -13.03 -21.66 -28.60
N THR A 14 -12.46 -21.30 -29.75
CA THR A 14 -12.44 -19.94 -30.29
C THR A 14 -13.87 -19.53 -30.67
N SER A 15 -14.51 -18.73 -29.82
CA SER A 15 -15.76 -18.07 -30.18
C SER A 15 -15.48 -16.97 -31.21
N SER A 16 -16.09 -17.11 -32.37
CA SER A 16 -16.13 -16.15 -33.46
C SER A 16 -16.63 -14.79 -32.93
N PHE A 17 -15.78 -13.78 -32.97
CA PHE A 17 -16.19 -12.41 -32.67
C PHE A 17 -17.01 -11.88 -33.84
N LEU A 18 -18.31 -11.71 -33.64
CA LEU A 18 -19.15 -10.90 -34.51
C LEU A 18 -18.69 -9.44 -34.39
N CYS A 19 -18.38 -8.87 -35.55
CA CYS A 19 -18.06 -7.47 -35.79
C CYS A 19 -19.21 -6.59 -35.29
N GLY A 20 -19.05 -6.01 -34.10
CA GLY A 20 -19.87 -4.92 -33.62
C GLY A 20 -19.49 -3.62 -34.32
N ILE A 21 -20.50 -2.86 -34.74
CA ILE A 21 -20.38 -1.53 -35.34
C ILE A 21 -19.59 -0.62 -34.38
N VAL A 22 -18.32 -0.37 -34.71
CA VAL A 22 -17.52 0.67 -34.05
C VAL A 22 -18.02 2.02 -34.53
N LYS A 23 -18.61 2.80 -33.62
CA LYS A 23 -18.85 4.24 -33.80
C LYS A 23 -17.49 4.87 -34.14
N LYS A 24 -17.31 5.37 -35.36
CA LYS A 24 -16.08 6.09 -35.75
C LYS A 24 -16.03 7.43 -35.03
N GLU A 25 -15.59 7.41 -33.79
CA GLU A 25 -15.01 8.59 -33.15
C GLU A 25 -13.75 8.95 -33.95
N GLY A 26 -13.64 10.22 -34.34
CA GLY A 26 -12.70 10.72 -35.33
C GLY A 26 -11.23 10.43 -35.05
N VAL A 27 -10.43 10.50 -36.11
CA VAL A 27 -8.97 10.44 -36.08
C VAL A 27 -8.42 11.38 -34.98
N PRO A 28 -7.51 10.91 -34.11
CA PRO A 28 -6.94 11.76 -33.07
C PRO A 28 -6.02 12.83 -33.68
N THR A 29 -6.55 14.02 -33.93
CA THR A 29 -5.76 15.22 -34.22
C THR A 29 -5.11 15.74 -32.94
N GLN A 30 -3.88 16.26 -33.06
CA GLN A 30 -3.01 16.80 -31.98
C GLN A 30 -3.73 17.70 -30.96
N ALA A 31 -4.83 18.35 -31.34
CA ALA A 31 -5.64 19.20 -30.46
C ALA A 31 -6.29 18.46 -29.28
N ASN A 32 -6.61 17.16 -29.41
CA ASN A 32 -7.27 16.38 -28.35
C ASN A 32 -6.30 15.79 -27.30
N LEU A 33 -4.98 15.83 -27.53
CA LEU A 33 -3.98 15.45 -26.51
C LEU A 33 -3.93 16.45 -25.35
N SER A 34 -4.25 17.72 -25.62
CA SER A 34 -4.23 18.81 -24.63
C SER A 34 -5.37 18.75 -23.60
N LYS A 35 -6.40 17.94 -23.85
CA LYS A 35 -7.58 17.77 -22.98
C LYS A 35 -7.61 16.43 -22.24
N ARG A 36 -6.45 15.81 -21.97
CA ARG A 36 -6.38 14.90 -20.83
C ARG A 36 -6.51 15.76 -19.58
N VAL A 37 -7.75 15.89 -19.10
CA VAL A 37 -7.98 16.27 -17.71
C VAL A 37 -7.26 15.19 -16.90
N VAL A 38 -6.10 15.55 -16.33
CA VAL A 38 -5.46 14.72 -15.30
C VAL A 38 -6.54 14.61 -14.22
N PRO A 39 -7.04 13.40 -13.92
CA PRO A 39 -8.06 13.27 -12.89
C PRO A 39 -7.50 13.93 -11.64
N GLU A 40 -8.27 14.82 -11.01
CA GLU A 40 -7.87 15.42 -9.75
C GLU A 40 -7.51 14.27 -8.80
N LEU A 41 -6.23 14.22 -8.43
CA LEU A 41 -5.60 13.08 -7.78
C LEU A 41 -6.05 13.04 -6.31
N ASN A 42 -7.26 12.55 -6.11
CA ASN A 42 -7.85 12.35 -4.80
C ASN A 42 -7.34 11.00 -4.24
N GLY A 43 -6.02 10.91 -4.05
CA GLY A 43 -5.39 10.03 -3.07
C GLY A 43 -5.29 8.52 -3.35
N THR A 44 -5.71 7.99 -4.50
CA THR A 44 -5.81 6.52 -4.63
C THR A 44 -4.48 5.81 -4.98
N ILE A 45 -3.72 6.31 -5.96
CA ILE A 45 -2.51 5.60 -6.44
C ILE A 45 -1.20 6.30 -6.06
N ASP A 46 -1.19 7.62 -6.00
CA ASP A 46 0.02 8.41 -5.71
C ASP A 46 0.57 8.16 -4.30
N GLN A 47 -0.30 7.74 -3.37
CA GLN A 47 0.08 7.40 -2.00
C GLN A 47 1.11 6.26 -1.89
N PHE A 48 1.19 5.38 -2.88
CA PHE A 48 2.15 4.27 -2.89
C PHE A 48 3.56 4.70 -3.31
N PHE A 49 3.71 5.92 -3.84
CA PHE A 49 4.87 6.37 -4.60
C PHE A 49 5.44 7.71 -4.08
N PRO A 50 5.66 7.88 -2.75
CA PRO A 50 6.05 9.17 -2.17
C PRO A 50 7.44 9.68 -2.63
N THR A 51 8.27 8.79 -3.18
CA THR A 51 9.63 9.06 -3.67
C THR A 51 9.81 8.81 -5.16
N MET A 52 8.71 8.67 -5.91
CA MET A 52 8.84 8.56 -7.35
C MET A 52 9.39 9.86 -7.94
N SER A 53 10.45 9.65 -8.72
CA SER A 53 11.35 10.69 -9.17
C SER A 53 10.77 11.54 -10.28
N ILE A 54 9.55 11.30 -10.75
CA ILE A 54 8.96 12.00 -11.90
C ILE A 54 7.57 12.49 -11.51
N VAL A 55 7.52 13.70 -10.95
CA VAL A 55 6.29 14.49 -10.87
C VAL A 55 6.37 15.44 -12.07
N ASP A 56 5.37 15.41 -12.96
CA ASP A 56 5.28 16.28 -14.14
C ASP A 56 6.50 16.24 -15.10
N GLY A 57 7.11 15.07 -15.29
CA GLY A 57 8.24 14.90 -16.21
C GLY A 57 9.59 15.42 -15.69
N LYS A 58 9.66 15.91 -14.43
CA LYS A 58 10.89 16.45 -13.84
C LYS A 58 11.52 15.47 -12.84
N GLN A 59 12.83 15.25 -12.97
CA GLN A 59 13.58 14.40 -12.05
C GLN A 59 13.76 15.07 -10.67
N VAL A 60 13.08 14.56 -9.64
CA VAL A 60 13.27 15.00 -8.25
C VAL A 60 14.45 14.25 -7.64
N LYS A 61 15.45 14.99 -7.10
CA LYS A 61 16.59 14.40 -6.39
C LYS A 61 16.09 13.67 -5.14
N ARG A 62 16.45 12.38 -5.02
CA ARG A 62 16.17 11.56 -3.84
C ARG A 62 17.06 11.98 -2.67
N ALA A 63 16.68 13.05 -1.98
CA ALA A 63 17.23 13.31 -0.66
C ALA A 63 16.76 12.20 0.29
N ALA A 64 17.65 11.72 1.16
CA ALA A 64 17.25 10.79 2.21
C ALA A 64 16.18 11.49 3.07
N PRO A 65 14.94 10.96 3.15
CA PRO A 65 13.89 11.61 3.91
C PRO A 65 14.30 11.70 5.38
N VAL A 66 14.10 12.87 5.98
CA VAL A 66 14.34 13.06 7.41
C VAL A 66 13.28 12.25 8.17
N VAL A 67 13.71 11.22 8.90
CA VAL A 67 12.80 10.31 9.62
C VAL A 67 12.84 10.56 11.11
N GLY A 68 11.68 10.86 11.70
CA GLY A 68 11.51 11.00 13.14
C GLY A 68 11.66 9.71 13.96
N GLY A 69 11.32 9.79 15.25
CA GLY A 69 11.33 8.66 16.18
C GLY A 69 10.20 7.65 15.93
N ASP A 70 10.33 6.46 16.51
CA ASP A 70 9.29 5.43 16.53
C ASP A 70 8.33 5.61 17.71
N TRP A 71 7.06 5.23 17.52
CA TRP A 71 6.02 5.35 18.57
C TRP A 71 6.33 4.47 19.77
N LYS A 72 6.52 5.04 20.96
CA LYS A 72 6.80 4.27 22.18
C LYS A 72 5.50 3.79 22.83
N ALA A 73 5.55 2.65 23.53
CA ALA A 73 4.36 2.04 24.12
C ALA A 73 3.66 2.97 25.12
N TRP A 74 4.43 3.67 25.97
CA TRP A 74 3.89 4.64 26.93
C TRP A 74 3.15 5.81 26.25
N MET A 75 3.58 6.28 25.08
CA MET A 75 2.88 7.32 24.32
C MET A 75 1.53 6.83 23.80
N LEU A 76 1.47 5.56 23.40
CA LEU A 76 0.27 4.93 22.83
C LEU A 76 -0.77 4.58 23.91
N ARG A 77 -0.34 4.30 25.14
CA ARG A 77 -1.26 4.05 26.27
C ARG A 77 -2.15 5.25 26.59
N ASN A 78 -1.66 6.47 26.36
CA ASN A 78 -2.38 7.72 26.59
C ASN A 78 -3.32 8.13 25.43
N LYS A 79 -3.53 7.27 24.42
CA LYS A 79 -4.41 7.57 23.26
C LYS A 79 -5.72 6.79 23.30
N SER A 80 -6.79 7.36 22.75
CA SER A 80 -8.07 6.67 22.59
C SER A 80 -7.95 5.45 21.67
N THR A 81 -8.88 4.49 21.76
CA THR A 81 -8.92 3.33 20.86
C THR A 81 -9.18 3.75 19.40
N GLU A 82 -10.00 4.79 19.19
CA GLU A 82 -10.26 5.36 17.87
C GLU A 82 -9.01 6.00 17.25
N ASP A 83 -8.21 6.73 18.02
CA ASP A 83 -6.98 7.33 17.52
C ASP A 83 -5.92 6.27 17.21
N LEU A 84 -5.84 5.21 18.01
CA LEU A 84 -4.98 4.06 17.68
C LEU A 84 -5.41 3.38 16.38
N HIS A 85 -6.71 3.29 16.11
CA HIS A 85 -7.24 2.74 14.86
C HIS A 85 -6.88 3.63 13.67
N LYS A 86 -7.07 4.95 13.77
CA LYS A 86 -6.64 5.91 12.74
C LYS A 86 -5.13 5.85 12.50
N LEU A 87 -4.34 5.81 13.58
CA LEU A 87 -2.89 5.70 13.53
C LEU A 87 -2.44 4.40 12.84
N TRP A 88 -3.13 3.29 13.10
CA TRP A 88 -2.86 2.02 12.43
C TRP A 88 -2.94 2.15 10.91
N TYR A 89 -3.98 2.83 10.38
CA TYR A 89 -4.10 3.06 8.94
C TYR A 89 -3.04 4.01 8.39
N VAL A 90 -2.64 5.04 9.13
CA VAL A 90 -1.52 5.91 8.72
C VAL A 90 -0.23 5.09 8.58
N LEU A 91 0.08 4.26 9.58
CA LEU A 91 1.26 3.38 9.54
C LEU A 91 1.14 2.31 8.45
N LEU A 92 -0.06 1.83 8.15
CA LEU A 92 -0.30 0.85 7.09
C LEU A 92 0.00 1.43 5.71
N LYS A 93 -0.43 2.68 5.47
CA LYS A 93 -0.17 3.40 4.23
C LYS A 93 1.33 3.64 4.03
N GLU A 94 2.03 4.07 5.09
CA GLU A 94 3.50 4.19 5.06
C GLU A 94 4.18 2.83 4.81
N ARG A 95 3.74 1.76 5.48
CA ARG A 95 4.30 0.41 5.26
C ARG A 95 4.13 -0.02 3.80
N ASN A 96 2.98 0.25 3.20
CA ASN A 96 2.73 -0.12 1.81
C ASN A 96 3.61 0.71 0.85
N ALA A 97 3.72 2.03 1.07
CA ALA A 97 4.62 2.89 0.30
C ALA A 97 6.09 2.43 0.39
N LEU A 98 6.56 2.07 1.58
CA LEU A 98 7.91 1.54 1.81
C LEU A 98 8.17 0.22 1.07
N LEU A 99 7.17 -0.65 0.94
CA LEU A 99 7.31 -1.91 0.20
C LEU A 99 7.42 -1.65 -1.30
N THR A 100 6.63 -0.71 -1.82
CA THR A 100 6.71 -0.28 -3.22
C THR A 100 8.07 0.34 -3.52
N GLU A 101 8.54 1.27 -2.69
CA GLU A 101 9.86 1.89 -2.81
C GLU A 101 10.99 0.83 -2.75
N GLN A 102 10.87 -0.17 -1.87
CA GLN A 102 11.85 -1.26 -1.79
C GLN A 102 11.87 -2.11 -3.07
N ALA A 103 10.70 -2.44 -3.63
CA ALA A 103 10.60 -3.19 -4.88
C ALA A 103 11.20 -2.39 -6.05
N GLU A 104 10.93 -1.09 -6.10
CA GLU A 104 11.48 -0.19 -7.11
C GLU A 104 13.01 -0.10 -7.03
N CYS A 105 13.56 0.11 -5.82
CA CYS A 105 15.00 0.12 -5.59
C CYS A 105 15.64 -1.20 -6.05
N ARG A 106 15.02 -2.35 -5.74
CA ARG A 106 15.50 -3.66 -6.19
C ARG A 106 15.47 -3.78 -7.72
N ALA A 107 14.40 -3.35 -8.37
CA ALA A 107 14.28 -3.40 -9.83
C ALA A 107 15.32 -2.50 -10.53
N ARG A 108 15.66 -1.36 -9.93
CA ARG A 108 16.65 -0.41 -10.45
C ARG A 108 18.08 -0.67 -9.95
N ASN A 109 18.32 -1.74 -9.20
CA ASN A 109 19.59 -2.03 -8.53
C ASN A 109 20.13 -0.86 -7.68
N MET A 110 19.22 -0.13 -7.03
CA MET A 110 19.53 1.00 -6.14
C MET A 110 19.43 0.58 -4.67
N VAL A 111 20.23 1.23 -3.81
CA VAL A 111 20.13 1.04 -2.36
C VAL A 111 18.88 1.75 -1.82
N PHE A 112 18.18 1.08 -0.91
CA PHE A 112 16.97 1.60 -0.29
C PHE A 112 17.27 2.84 0.58
N PRO A 113 16.61 3.98 0.36
CA PRO A 113 16.84 5.18 1.15
C PRO A 113 16.31 4.98 2.58
N ASN A 114 17.23 4.91 3.54
CA ASN A 114 16.97 4.73 4.97
C ASN A 114 16.26 3.39 5.34
N PRO A 115 16.98 2.27 5.45
CA PRO A 115 16.40 0.95 5.77
C PRO A 115 15.75 0.89 7.16
N PHE A 116 16.11 1.79 8.07
CA PHE A 116 15.54 1.81 9.43
C PHE A 116 14.08 2.24 9.45
N ARG A 117 13.60 2.98 8.43
CA ARG A 117 12.21 3.47 8.33
C ARG A 117 11.19 2.33 8.41
N LYS A 118 11.44 1.25 7.65
CA LYS A 118 10.64 0.00 7.68
C LYS A 118 10.61 -0.64 9.06
N SER A 119 11.74 -0.68 9.75
CA SER A 119 11.84 -1.23 11.11
C SER A 119 11.06 -0.39 12.12
N LYS A 120 11.13 0.94 12.04
CA LYS A 120 10.40 1.88 12.92
C LYS A 120 8.88 1.72 12.78
N VAL A 121 8.37 1.62 11.54
CA VAL A 121 6.93 1.38 11.29
C VAL A 121 6.49 0.04 11.84
N ARG A 122 7.25 -1.03 11.58
CA ARG A 122 6.96 -2.38 12.11
C ARG A 122 6.93 -2.40 13.65
N LYS A 123 7.89 -1.77 14.31
CA LYS A 123 7.94 -1.66 15.78
C LYS A 123 6.74 -0.88 16.33
N SER A 124 6.37 0.22 15.68
CA SER A 124 5.21 1.04 16.06
C SER A 124 3.91 0.23 15.97
N MET A 125 3.71 -0.49 14.87
CA MET A 125 2.56 -1.40 14.70
C MET A 125 2.52 -2.50 15.78
N ALA A 126 3.65 -3.15 16.07
CA ALA A 126 3.71 -4.18 17.09
C ALA A 126 3.29 -3.66 18.47
N ARG A 127 3.70 -2.43 18.83
CA ARG A 127 3.33 -1.80 20.10
C ARG A 127 1.85 -1.42 20.16
N ILE A 128 1.24 -0.99 19.05
CA ILE A 128 -0.21 -0.76 19.01
C ILE A 128 -0.95 -2.06 19.35
N LYS A 129 -0.57 -3.19 18.72
CA LYS A 129 -1.17 -4.50 19.04
C LYS A 129 -0.99 -4.87 20.50
N LEU A 130 0.20 -4.64 21.05
CA LEU A 130 0.49 -4.90 22.46
C LEU A 130 -0.40 -4.07 23.39
N VAL A 131 -0.54 -2.76 23.16
CA VAL A 131 -1.40 -1.88 23.98
C VAL A 131 -2.88 -2.29 23.89
N LEU A 132 -3.36 -2.68 22.71
CA LEU A 132 -4.74 -3.17 22.55
C LEU A 132 -4.95 -4.49 23.30
N HIS A 133 -3.95 -5.38 23.28
CA HIS A 133 -3.99 -6.62 24.04
C HIS A 133 -3.99 -6.37 25.55
N GLU A 134 -3.10 -5.52 26.06
CA GLU A 134 -3.07 -5.09 27.47
C GLU A 134 -4.45 -4.59 27.92
N ARG A 135 -5.09 -3.72 27.14
CA ARG A 135 -6.43 -3.19 27.43
C ARG A 135 -7.51 -4.28 27.47
N SER A 136 -7.45 -5.23 26.55
CA SER A 136 -8.41 -6.35 26.52
C SER A 136 -8.26 -7.25 27.76
N LEU A 137 -7.03 -7.49 28.22
CA LEU A 137 -6.78 -8.26 29.44
C LEU A 137 -7.36 -7.55 30.67
N VAL A 138 -7.13 -6.23 30.80
CA VAL A 138 -7.68 -5.44 31.91
C VAL A 138 -9.20 -5.43 31.89
N TYR A 139 -9.82 -5.28 30.71
CA TYR A 139 -11.28 -5.33 30.58
C TYR A 139 -11.84 -6.65 31.08
N LYS A 140 -11.28 -7.79 30.64
CA LYS A 140 -11.71 -9.12 31.08
C LYS A 140 -11.56 -9.31 32.60
N ALA A 141 -10.39 -8.99 33.13
CA ALA A 141 -10.11 -9.10 34.56
C ALA A 141 -11.01 -8.20 35.44
N ASN A 142 -11.58 -7.14 34.87
CA ASN A 142 -12.56 -6.29 35.56
C ASN A 142 -13.98 -6.87 35.49
N GLN A 143 -14.34 -7.55 34.40
CA GLN A 143 -15.62 -8.26 34.29
C GLN A 143 -15.67 -9.44 35.27
N ASP A 144 -14.60 -10.24 35.34
CA ASP A 144 -14.51 -11.42 36.24
C ASP A 144 -14.60 -11.05 37.74
N LYS A 145 -14.39 -9.78 38.11
CA LYS A 145 -14.53 -9.29 39.49
C LYS A 145 -15.94 -8.81 39.82
N GLN A 146 -16.76 -8.56 38.80
CA GLN A 146 -18.14 -8.10 38.95
C GLN A 146 -19.13 -9.27 39.02
N GLU A 147 -18.72 -10.44 38.52
CA GLU A 147 -19.41 -11.74 38.65
C GLU A 147 -19.05 -12.43 39.98
#